data_AF-A0A3D1G6E0-F1
#
_entry.id   AF-A0A3D1G6E0-F1
#
_cell.length_a   1.000
_cell.length_b   1.000
_cell.length_c   1.000
_cell.angle_alpha   90.00
_cell.angle_beta   90.00
_cell.angle_gamma   90.00
#
_symmetry.space_group_name_H-M   'P 1'
#
loop_
_entity.id
_entity.type
_entity.pdbx_description
1 polymer ?
#
loop_
_entity_poly.entity_id
_entity_poly.type
_entity_poly.pdbx_seq_one_letter_code
_entity_poly.pdbx_strand_id
1 'polypeptide(L)'
;LHSVAIMLWHRPAAVIGFGGYPSVAPVMLGHFMGRATLLHEQNAFFGRANRFLARFVQTIALSWAETANIPAEAVSKTALTGMPVREAFSKTGQQGYTP
;
A
#
# COMPACT_ATOMS: atom_id res chain seq x y z
N LEU A 1 7.62 -19.40 4.15
CA LEU A 1 8.36 -20.19 3.14
C LEU A 1 7.90 -19.88 1.71
N HIS A 2 6.60 -19.93 1.41
CA HIS A 2 6.09 -19.60 0.06
C HIS A 2 6.50 -18.21 -0.46
N SER A 3 6.39 -17.15 0.35
CA SER A 3 6.79 -15.80 -0.10
C SER A 3 8.28 -15.70 -0.45
N VAL A 4 9.16 -16.45 0.23
CA VAL A 4 10.59 -16.48 -0.10
C VAL A 4 10.81 -17.11 -1.46
N ALA A 5 10.18 -18.28 -1.72
CA ALA A 5 10.28 -18.95 -3.00
C ALA A 5 9.78 -18.06 -4.16
N ILE A 6 8.62 -17.40 -3.99
CA ILE A 6 8.05 -16.48 -4.97
C ILE A 6 9.01 -15.30 -5.24
N MET A 7 9.56 -14.69 -4.19
CA MET A 7 10.48 -13.56 -4.33
C MET A 7 11.79 -13.94 -5.03
N LEU A 8 12.34 -15.12 -4.71
CA LEU A 8 13.57 -15.62 -5.35
C LEU A 8 13.34 -16.03 -6.80
N TRP A 9 12.18 -16.60 -7.11
CA TRP A 9 11.81 -17.03 -8.46
C TRP A 9 11.54 -15.84 -9.38
N HIS A 10 10.66 -14.92 -8.96
CA HIS A 10 10.23 -13.80 -9.80
C HIS A 10 11.18 -12.60 -9.77
N ARG A 11 12.03 -12.47 -8.75
CA ARG A 11 12.98 -11.36 -8.56
C ARG A 11 12.38 -9.98 -8.86
N PRO A 12 11.26 -9.63 -8.21
CA PRO A 12 10.53 -8.41 -8.55
C PRO A 12 11.39 -7.17 -8.29
N ALA A 13 11.29 -6.18 -9.17
CA ALA A 13 11.91 -4.87 -8.97
C ALA A 13 11.21 -4.07 -7.85
N ALA A 14 9.91 -4.29 -7.68
CA ALA A 14 9.08 -3.64 -6.68
C ALA A 14 8.06 -4.60 -6.04
N VAL A 15 7.70 -4.35 -4.79
CA VAL A 15 6.66 -5.06 -4.04
C VAL A 15 5.64 -4.06 -3.50
N ILE A 16 4.36 -4.26 -3.81
CA ILE A 16 3.28 -3.38 -3.38
C ILE A 16 2.36 -4.15 -2.44
N GLY A 17 2.20 -3.65 -1.21
CA GLY A 17 1.29 -4.20 -0.21
C GLY A 17 0.00 -3.40 -0.15
N PHE A 18 -1.14 -4.08 -0.22
CA PHE A 18 -2.48 -3.48 -0.10
C PHE A 18 -3.11 -3.76 1.28
N GLY A 19 -2.28 -4.01 2.30
CA GLY A 19 -2.71 -4.34 3.66
C GLY A 19 -3.06 -5.81 3.91
N GLY A 20 -3.58 -6.06 5.12
CA GLY A 20 -3.86 -7.40 5.65
C GLY A 20 -2.61 -8.19 6.03
N TYR A 21 -2.79 -9.24 6.85
CA TYR A 21 -1.71 -10.14 7.27
C TYR A 21 -0.91 -10.77 6.11
N PRO A 22 -1.52 -11.18 4.97
CA PRO A 22 -0.79 -11.78 3.85
C PRO A 22 0.27 -10.85 3.22
N SER A 23 0.10 -9.53 3.34
CA SER A 23 1.07 -8.55 2.80
C SER A 23 2.37 -8.47 3.61
N VAL A 24 2.35 -8.93 4.87
CA VAL A 24 3.47 -8.68 5.81
C VAL A 24 4.77 -9.33 5.34
N ALA A 25 4.74 -10.63 5.11
CA ALA A 25 5.93 -11.38 4.68
C ALA A 25 6.52 -10.88 3.34
N PRO A 26 5.75 -10.76 2.23
CA PRO A 26 6.32 -10.34 0.95
C PRO A 26 6.86 -8.91 0.97
N VAL A 27 6.18 -7.97 1.65
CA VAL A 27 6.65 -6.58 1.73
C VAL A 27 7.94 -6.48 2.56
N MET A 28 8.01 -7.14 3.71
CA MET A 28 9.25 -7.19 4.50
C MET A 28 10.40 -7.83 3.74
N LEU A 29 10.15 -8.93 3.02
CA LEU A 29 11.17 -9.56 2.19
C LEU A 29 11.63 -8.62 1.06
N GLY A 30 10.71 -7.89 0.42
CA GLY A 30 11.05 -6.86 -0.55
C GLY A 30 12.04 -5.84 0.01
N HIS A 31 11.78 -5.35 1.23
CA HIS A 31 12.66 -4.42 1.92
C HIS A 31 14.05 -5.02 2.18
N PHE A 32 14.12 -6.21 2.79
CA PHE A 32 15.41 -6.85 3.11
C PHE A 32 16.20 -7.27 1.87
N MET A 33 15.53 -7.51 0.75
CA MET A 33 16.16 -7.79 -0.54
C MET A 33 16.52 -6.53 -1.32
N GLY A 34 16.38 -5.33 -0.74
CA GLY A 34 16.70 -4.05 -1.37
C GLY A 34 15.80 -3.69 -2.55
N ARG A 35 14.57 -4.20 -2.58
CA ARG A 35 13.58 -3.88 -3.63
C ARG A 35 12.81 -2.63 -3.29
N ALA A 36 12.26 -1.98 -4.31
CA ALA A 36 11.29 -0.91 -4.09
C ALA A 36 10.06 -1.49 -3.39
N THR A 37 9.57 -0.82 -2.37
CA THR A 37 8.47 -1.29 -1.52
C THR A 37 7.50 -0.14 -1.26
N LEU A 38 6.23 -0.42 -1.48
CA LEU A 38 5.15 0.54 -1.36
C LEU A 38 3.98 -0.09 -0.62
N LEU A 39 3.30 0.69 0.21
CA LEU A 39 1.97 0.34 0.73
C LEU A 39 0.91 1.18 0.03
N HIS A 40 -0.28 0.62 -0.17
CA HIS A 40 -1.47 1.38 -0.52
C HIS A 40 -2.53 1.16 0.57
N GLU A 41 -3.05 2.26 1.12
CA GLU A 41 -4.12 2.26 2.11
C GLU A 41 -5.41 2.79 1.48
N GLN A 42 -6.40 1.91 1.41
CA GLN A 42 -7.71 2.20 0.86
C GLN A 42 -8.64 2.89 1.85
N ASN A 43 -8.42 2.67 3.15
CA ASN A 43 -9.35 3.08 4.19
C ASN A 43 -9.00 4.45 4.75
N ALA A 44 -9.99 5.14 5.30
CA ALA A 44 -9.78 6.42 5.99
C ALA A 44 -9.08 6.25 7.36
N PHE A 45 -8.86 5.02 7.83
CA PHE A 45 -8.13 4.73 9.06
C PHE A 45 -7.01 3.74 8.78
N PHE A 46 -5.78 4.11 9.15
CA PHE A 46 -4.60 3.34 8.80
C PHE A 46 -4.58 1.97 9.48
N GLY A 47 -4.54 0.90 8.68
CA GLY A 47 -4.68 -0.47 9.16
C GLY A 47 -3.50 -0.96 10.00
N ARG A 48 -3.74 -1.92 10.89
CA ARG A 48 -2.69 -2.47 11.79
C ARG A 48 -1.52 -3.12 11.03
N ALA A 49 -1.80 -3.87 9.96
CA ALA A 49 -0.77 -4.47 9.13
C ALA A 49 0.08 -3.41 8.43
N ASN A 50 -0.57 -2.39 7.86
CA ASN A 50 0.10 -1.25 7.22
C ASN A 50 0.92 -0.45 8.23
N ARG A 51 0.40 -0.24 9.44
CA ARG A 51 1.10 0.40 10.57
C ARG A 51 2.37 -0.34 10.94
N PHE A 52 2.33 -1.66 11.01
CA PHE A 52 3.52 -2.48 11.23
C PHE A 52 4.51 -2.35 10.07
N LEU A 53 4.01 -2.39 8.83
CA LEU A 53 4.82 -2.35 7.61
C LEU A 53 5.38 -0.98 7.25
N ALA A 54 4.83 0.12 7.77
CA ALA A 54 5.19 1.49 7.43
C ALA A 54 6.69 1.80 7.62
N ARG A 55 7.35 1.13 8.57
CA ARG A 55 8.80 1.26 8.79
C ARG A 55 9.64 0.64 7.67
N PHE A 56 9.12 -0.38 6.97
CA PHE A 56 9.84 -1.15 5.96
C PHE A 56 9.62 -0.65 4.53
N VAL A 57 8.66 0.25 4.29
CA VAL A 57 8.41 0.76 2.94
C VAL A 57 9.04 2.13 2.68
N GLN A 58 9.30 2.44 1.40
CA GLN A 58 9.75 3.76 0.97
C GLN A 58 8.58 4.73 0.80
N THR A 59 7.41 4.25 0.35
CA THR A 59 6.25 5.10 0.08
C THR A 59 4.95 4.46 0.55
N ILE A 60 4.00 5.30 0.96
CA ILE A 60 2.66 4.91 1.39
C ILE A 60 1.66 5.73 0.57
N ALA A 61 0.99 5.08 -0.38
CA ALA A 61 -0.05 5.66 -1.19
C ALA A 61 -1.38 5.66 -0.42
N LEU A 62 -1.98 6.84 -0.26
CA LEU A 62 -3.24 7.03 0.46
C LEU A 62 -4.39 7.28 -0.52
N SER A 63 -5.57 6.75 -0.17
CA SER A 63 -6.80 7.04 -0.92
C SER A 63 -7.53 8.28 -0.42
N TRP A 64 -7.33 8.65 0.85
CA TRP A 64 -8.03 9.77 1.50
C TRP A 64 -7.04 10.77 2.08
N ALA A 65 -7.29 12.06 1.87
CA ALA A 65 -6.46 13.14 2.41
C ALA A 65 -6.45 13.13 3.96
N GLU A 66 -7.57 12.74 4.56
CA GLU A 66 -7.81 12.76 6.01
C GLU A 66 -7.57 11.37 6.65
N THR A 67 -6.72 10.53 6.03
CA THR A 67 -6.43 9.20 6.57
C THR A 67 -5.84 9.30 7.99
N ALA A 68 -6.57 8.78 8.98
CA ALA A 68 -6.20 8.86 10.39
C ALA A 68 -5.25 7.74 10.82
N ASN A 69 -4.61 7.91 11.98
CA ASN A 69 -3.79 6.89 12.66
C ASN A 69 -2.53 6.44 11.89
N ILE A 70 -2.02 7.29 11.01
CA ILE A 70 -0.70 7.11 10.39
C ILE A 70 0.38 7.35 11.46
N PRO A 71 1.38 6.46 11.62
CA PRO A 71 2.51 6.70 12.53
C PRO A 71 3.26 7.98 12.17
N ALA A 72 3.65 8.77 13.17
CA ALA A 72 4.33 10.05 12.95
C ALA A 72 5.59 9.91 12.08
N GLU A 73 6.36 8.85 12.30
CA GLU A 73 7.57 8.51 11.55
C GLU A 73 7.30 8.10 10.08
N ALA A 74 6.05 7.79 9.74
CA ALA A 74 5.64 7.34 8.42
C ALA A 74 4.96 8.45 7.60
N VAL A 75 4.59 9.59 8.21
CA VAL A 75 3.88 10.69 7.53
C VAL A 75 4.67 11.22 6.33
N SER A 76 5.99 11.38 6.47
CA SER A 76 6.85 11.87 5.39
C SER A 76 6.96 10.91 4.20
N LYS A 77 6.51 9.65 4.35
CA LYS A 77 6.48 8.65 3.28
C LYS A 77 5.15 8.64 2.53
N THR A 78 4.18 9.44 2.95
CA THR A 78 2.82 9.39 2.40
C THR A 78 2.68 10.19 1.11
N ALA A 79 1.85 9.71 0.20
CA ALA A 79 1.42 10.43 -0.99
C ALA A 79 -0.07 10.18 -1.23
N LEU A 80 -0.84 11.24 -1.49
CA LEU A 80 -2.25 11.10 -1.85
C LEU A 80 -2.35 10.69 -3.34
N THR A 81 -2.73 9.44 -3.58
CA THR A 81 -2.85 8.88 -4.94
C THR A 81 -4.30 8.60 -5.33
N GLY A 82 -5.20 8.55 -4.35
CA GLY A 82 -6.56 8.06 -4.56
C GLY A 82 -6.64 6.54 -4.68
N MET A 83 -7.85 6.05 -4.98
CA MET A 83 -8.14 4.64 -5.16
C MET A 83 -7.93 4.21 -6.62
N PRO A 84 -7.10 3.19 -6.91
CA PRO A 84 -7.04 2.62 -8.24
C PRO A 84 -8.35 1.90 -8.54
N VAL A 85 -9.12 2.43 -9.49
CA VAL A 85 -10.36 1.83 -9.99
C VAL A 85 -10.20 1.45 -11.45
N ARG A 86 -11.02 0.49 -11.92
CA ARG A 86 -11.05 0.16 -13.36
C ARG A 86 -11.53 1.38 -14.15
N GLU A 87 -11.04 1.50 -15.37
CA GLU A 87 -11.37 2.64 -16.25
C GLU A 87 -12.88 2.85 -16.41
N ALA A 88 -13.65 1.76 -16.48
CA ALA A 88 -15.11 1.79 -16.55
C ALA A 88 -15.77 2.59 -15.40
N PHE A 89 -15.18 2.61 -14.21
CA PHE A 89 -15.69 3.35 -13.04
C PHE A 89 -15.05 4.72 -12.87
N SER A 90 -13.88 4.97 -13.46
CA SER A 90 -13.17 6.24 -13.34
C SER A 90 -14.00 7.42 -13.85
N LYS A 91 -14.71 7.21 -14.96
CA LYS A 91 -15.60 8.23 -15.56
C LYS A 91 -16.87 8.45 -14.74
N THR A 92 -17.41 7.39 -14.13
CA THR A 92 -18.61 7.47 -13.30
C THR A 92 -18.37 8.22 -12.00
N GLY A 93 -17.20 8.08 -11.37
CA GLY A 93 -16.87 8.80 -10.14
C GLY A 93 -16.85 10.33 -10.26
N GLN A 94 -16.76 10.86 -11.49
CA GLN A 94 -16.84 12.30 -11.76
C GLN A 94 -18.28 12.80 -11.92
N GLN A 95 -19.22 11.87 -12.15
CA GLN A 95 -20.64 12.16 -12.25
C GLN A 95 -21.19 12.05 -10.83
N GLY A 96 -21.41 13.19 -10.17
CA GLY A 96 -21.88 13.23 -8.79
C GLY A 96 -23.07 12.29 -8.56
N TYR A 97 -23.12 11.65 -7.38
CA TYR A 97 -24.22 10.75 -7.03
C TYR A 97 -25.52 11.53 -6.90
N THR A 98 -26.52 11.16 -7.72
CA THR A 98 -27.89 11.64 -7.56
C THR A 98 -28.68 10.52 -6.87
N PRO A 99 -29.07 10.67 -5.60
CA PRO A 99 -29.75 9.65 -4.83
C PRO A 99 -31.12 9.22 -5.40
#